data_AF-A0A7G8J1W4-F1
#
_entry.id   AF-A0A7G8J1W4-F1
#
_cell.length_a   1.000
_cell.length_b   1.000
_cell.length_c   1.000
_cell.angle_alpha   90.00
_cell.angle_beta   90.00
_cell.angle_gamma   90.00
#
_symmetry.space_group_name_H-M   'P 1'
#
loop_
_entity.id
_entity.type
_entity.pdbx_description
1 polymer ?
#
loop_
_entity_poly.entity_id
_entity_poly.type
_entity_poly.pdbx_seq_one_letter_code
_entity_poly.pdbx_strand_id
1 'polypeptide(L)'
;MNQDLSSIGQDCIISPTVVIEDGASIGTRAILDAEGIKICSGARLDAGCIIGENVTVGYCARVRAGSVVLHSVPANAIVEGNPAQVIGYQPASTRGTAPIPRLIDILSFDRLGKTPCIFPLDIGESALYLMRQVTDSRGSLTVGEVPSEIPFEPKRYFVVYDVPSSELRGEHAHKECEQFLICVNGSVRVLLDDGINRCEAILDRPEMGIYMPAMIWGTQYQYTKDAVLLVFASMPYSSSDYIRRYEEFVALKKLPPQ
;
A
#
# COMPACT_ATOMS: atom_id res chain seq x y z
N MET A 1 -27.16 8.41 -0.93
CA MET A 1 -27.23 6.94 -0.96
C MET A 1 -27.41 6.52 -2.41
N ASN A 2 -26.32 6.35 -3.17
CA ASN A 2 -26.33 5.49 -4.35
C ASN A 2 -25.60 4.24 -3.90
N GLN A 3 -26.34 3.17 -3.65
CA GLN A 3 -25.74 1.85 -3.54
C GLN A 3 -25.32 1.51 -4.97
N ASP A 4 -24.01 1.46 -5.24
CA ASP A 4 -23.50 0.85 -6.47
C ASP A 4 -23.98 -0.61 -6.43
N LEU A 5 -25.03 -0.92 -7.19
CA LEU A 5 -25.60 -2.25 -7.24
C LEU A 5 -24.57 -3.21 -7.85
N SER A 6 -24.48 -4.42 -7.29
CA SER A 6 -23.70 -5.49 -7.92
C SER A 6 -24.18 -5.71 -9.35
N SER A 7 -23.25 -5.86 -10.29
CA SER A 7 -23.59 -6.03 -11.71
C SER A 7 -22.73 -7.11 -12.34
N ILE A 8 -23.34 -7.89 -13.23
CA ILE A 8 -22.65 -8.94 -14.00
C ILE A 8 -22.91 -8.64 -15.48
N GLY A 9 -21.84 -8.49 -16.24
CA GLY A 9 -21.84 -8.25 -17.67
C GLY A 9 -22.32 -9.45 -18.47
N GLN A 10 -22.46 -9.27 -19.78
CA GLN A 10 -22.89 -10.34 -20.68
C GLN A 10 -21.78 -11.37 -20.90
N ASP A 11 -22.16 -12.59 -21.26
CA ASP A 11 -21.23 -13.67 -21.67
C ASP A 11 -20.15 -14.01 -20.64
N CYS A 12 -20.42 -13.83 -19.35
CA CYS A 12 -19.50 -14.23 -18.28
C CYS A 12 -19.58 -15.75 -18.03
N ILE A 13 -18.44 -16.37 -17.76
CA ILE A 13 -18.36 -17.74 -17.26
C ILE A 13 -18.05 -17.65 -15.77
N ILE A 14 -18.98 -18.07 -14.92
CA ILE A 14 -18.85 -17.97 -13.46
C ILE A 14 -19.22 -19.33 -12.86
N SER A 15 -18.26 -19.95 -12.18
CA SER A 15 -18.48 -21.19 -11.44
C SER A 15 -19.45 -20.95 -10.27
N PRO A 16 -20.32 -21.93 -9.91
CA PRO A 16 -21.22 -21.83 -8.75
C PRO A 16 -20.49 -21.63 -7.41
N THR A 17 -19.19 -21.93 -7.35
CA THR A 17 -18.37 -21.79 -6.14
C THR A 17 -17.86 -20.36 -5.92
N VAL A 18 -18.05 -19.47 -6.89
CA VAL A 18 -17.56 -18.08 -6.82
C VAL A 18 -18.40 -17.29 -5.81
N VAL A 19 -17.73 -16.69 -4.83
CA VAL A 19 -18.38 -15.80 -3.86
C VAL A 19 -18.28 -14.37 -4.36
N ILE A 20 -19.43 -13.73 -4.59
CA ILE A 20 -19.52 -12.33 -5.01
C ILE A 20 -20.20 -11.54 -3.90
N GLU A 21 -19.49 -10.58 -3.33
CA GLU A 21 -20.01 -9.69 -2.28
C GLU A 21 -20.73 -8.45 -2.87
N ASP A 22 -21.39 -7.70 -1.99
CA ASP A 22 -22.24 -6.57 -2.37
C ASP A 22 -21.46 -5.41 -3.01
N GLY A 23 -22.02 -4.84 -4.07
CA GLY A 23 -21.41 -3.77 -4.86
C GLY A 23 -20.28 -4.19 -5.78
N ALA A 24 -19.98 -5.48 -5.90
CA ALA A 24 -19.01 -5.97 -6.88
C ALA A 24 -19.56 -5.89 -8.32
N SER A 25 -18.75 -5.44 -9.26
CA SER A 25 -19.10 -5.36 -10.69
C SER A 25 -18.19 -6.25 -11.53
N ILE A 26 -18.79 -7.15 -12.32
CA ILE A 26 -18.11 -8.06 -13.24
C ILE A 26 -18.39 -7.62 -14.67
N GLY A 27 -17.34 -7.32 -15.43
CA GLY A 27 -17.42 -6.87 -16.81
C GLY A 27 -17.75 -8.00 -17.80
N THR A 28 -18.24 -7.62 -18.96
CA THR A 28 -18.60 -8.54 -20.06
C THR A 28 -17.46 -9.48 -20.43
N ARG A 29 -17.77 -10.77 -20.65
CA ARG A 29 -16.82 -11.85 -20.99
C ARG A 29 -15.75 -12.13 -19.92
N ALA A 30 -16.01 -11.82 -18.65
CA ALA A 30 -15.12 -12.24 -17.58
C ALA A 30 -15.20 -13.77 -17.37
N ILE A 31 -14.07 -14.39 -17.05
CA ILE A 31 -13.95 -15.84 -16.81
C ILE A 31 -13.51 -16.05 -15.36
N LEU A 32 -14.40 -16.61 -14.56
CA LEU A 32 -14.22 -16.98 -13.16
C LEU A 32 -14.61 -18.47 -13.02
N ASP A 33 -13.88 -19.35 -13.71
CA ASP A 33 -14.19 -20.78 -13.86
C ASP A 33 -13.24 -21.66 -13.03
N ALA A 34 -13.01 -21.28 -11.78
CA ALA A 34 -12.17 -22.03 -10.84
C ALA A 34 -12.74 -21.99 -9.42
N GLU A 35 -12.24 -22.87 -8.57
CA GLU A 35 -12.64 -22.95 -7.17
C GLU A 35 -11.97 -21.86 -6.31
N GLY A 36 -12.57 -21.55 -5.16
CA GLY A 36 -11.99 -20.62 -4.19
C GLY A 36 -11.92 -19.15 -4.62
N ILE A 37 -12.58 -18.77 -5.72
CA ILE A 37 -12.61 -17.37 -6.16
C ILE A 37 -13.55 -16.56 -5.26
N LYS A 38 -13.04 -15.44 -4.75
CA LYS A 38 -13.81 -14.48 -3.96
C LYS A 38 -13.67 -13.08 -4.52
N ILE A 39 -14.80 -12.44 -4.85
CA ILE A 39 -14.87 -11.05 -5.28
C ILE A 39 -15.44 -10.23 -4.12
N CYS A 40 -14.59 -9.45 -3.46
CA CYS A 40 -14.97 -8.65 -2.30
C CYS A 40 -15.80 -7.42 -2.70
N SER A 41 -16.42 -6.82 -1.68
CA SER A 41 -17.36 -5.71 -1.85
C SER A 41 -16.74 -4.53 -2.61
N GLY A 42 -17.48 -3.98 -3.57
CA GLY A 42 -17.04 -2.85 -4.39
C GLY A 42 -15.95 -3.15 -5.42
N ALA A 43 -15.44 -4.39 -5.52
CA ALA A 43 -14.45 -4.76 -6.51
C ALA A 43 -14.98 -4.64 -7.94
N ARG A 44 -14.14 -4.18 -8.87
CA ARG A 44 -14.49 -3.96 -10.27
C ARG A 44 -13.60 -4.76 -11.21
N LEU A 45 -14.21 -5.68 -11.93
CA LEU A 45 -13.56 -6.47 -12.97
C LEU A 45 -13.97 -5.88 -14.32
N ASP A 46 -13.02 -5.33 -15.07
CA ASP A 46 -13.29 -4.82 -16.42
C ASP A 46 -13.44 -6.00 -17.41
N ALA A 47 -13.87 -5.72 -18.64
CA ALA A 47 -14.24 -6.74 -19.62
C ALA A 47 -13.09 -7.73 -19.96
N GLY A 48 -13.44 -9.00 -20.14
CA GLY A 48 -12.51 -10.03 -20.63
C GLY A 48 -11.40 -10.43 -19.65
N CYS A 49 -11.52 -10.10 -18.36
CA CYS A 49 -10.55 -10.56 -17.36
C CYS A 49 -10.72 -12.06 -17.05
N ILE A 50 -9.62 -12.71 -16.68
CA ILE A 50 -9.59 -14.10 -16.24
C ILE A 50 -9.11 -14.13 -14.79
N ILE A 51 -9.86 -14.80 -13.91
CA ILE A 51 -9.52 -14.96 -12.50
C ILE A 51 -9.16 -16.42 -12.24
N GLY A 52 -7.95 -16.64 -11.73
CA GLY A 52 -7.42 -17.96 -11.38
C GLY A 52 -8.02 -18.54 -10.10
N GLU A 53 -7.68 -19.80 -9.84
CA GLU A 53 -8.11 -20.54 -8.66
C GLU A 53 -7.61 -19.92 -7.35
N ASN A 54 -8.42 -19.99 -6.29
CA ASN A 54 -8.09 -19.50 -4.94
C ASN A 54 -7.70 -18.01 -4.87
N VAL A 55 -8.16 -17.21 -5.84
CA VAL A 55 -7.91 -15.78 -5.91
C VAL A 55 -9.00 -15.00 -5.20
N THR A 56 -8.59 -14.13 -4.27
CA THR A 56 -9.47 -13.11 -3.69
C THR A 56 -9.18 -11.76 -4.33
N VAL A 57 -10.19 -11.15 -4.96
CA VAL A 57 -10.14 -9.76 -5.43
C VAL A 57 -10.62 -8.86 -4.30
N GLY A 58 -9.71 -8.09 -3.71
CA GLY A 58 -9.94 -7.30 -2.50
C GLY A 58 -10.93 -6.15 -2.63
N TYR A 59 -11.32 -5.60 -1.48
CA TYR A 59 -12.30 -4.51 -1.35
C TYR A 59 -11.97 -3.33 -2.26
N CYS A 60 -12.93 -2.88 -3.07
CA CYS A 60 -12.75 -1.80 -4.05
C CYS A 60 -11.53 -1.97 -4.99
N ALA A 61 -11.00 -3.19 -5.19
CA ALA A 61 -9.93 -3.40 -6.16
C ALA A 61 -10.44 -3.25 -7.61
N ARG A 62 -9.55 -2.95 -8.55
CA ARG A 62 -9.87 -2.93 -9.98
C ARG A 62 -8.96 -3.82 -10.81
N VAL A 63 -9.56 -4.74 -11.54
CA VAL A 63 -8.89 -5.58 -12.53
C VAL A 63 -9.14 -4.98 -13.91
N ARG A 64 -8.09 -4.53 -14.61
CA ARG A 64 -8.23 -3.94 -15.94
C ARG A 64 -8.59 -4.98 -16.99
N ALA A 65 -9.15 -4.50 -18.11
CA ALA A 65 -9.66 -5.35 -19.17
C ALA A 65 -8.57 -6.29 -19.72
N GLY A 66 -8.94 -7.55 -19.99
CA GLY A 66 -8.02 -8.55 -20.54
C GLY A 66 -6.92 -9.05 -19.59
N SER A 67 -6.96 -8.71 -18.30
CA SER A 67 -5.95 -9.14 -17.34
C SER A 67 -6.16 -10.59 -16.89
N VAL A 68 -5.06 -11.31 -16.63
CA VAL A 68 -5.08 -12.69 -16.11
C VAL A 68 -4.55 -12.69 -14.68
N VAL A 69 -5.46 -12.78 -13.72
CA VAL A 69 -5.17 -12.66 -12.29
C VAL A 69 -4.90 -14.04 -11.71
N LEU A 70 -3.63 -14.30 -11.37
CA LEU A 70 -3.18 -15.58 -10.81
C LEU A 70 -2.95 -15.54 -9.29
N HIS A 71 -2.95 -14.34 -8.69
CA HIS A 71 -2.73 -14.13 -7.27
C HIS A 71 -3.78 -13.15 -6.72
N SER A 72 -4.09 -13.26 -5.43
CA SER A 72 -5.05 -12.37 -4.75
C SER A 72 -4.69 -10.91 -4.92
N VAL A 73 -5.69 -10.08 -5.17
CA VAL A 73 -5.53 -8.65 -5.43
C VAL A 73 -5.82 -7.88 -4.14
N PRO A 74 -4.92 -6.99 -3.68
CA PRO A 74 -5.14 -6.20 -2.48
C PRO A 74 -6.37 -5.29 -2.56
N ALA A 75 -6.87 -4.88 -1.40
CA ALA A 75 -7.89 -3.85 -1.33
C ALA A 75 -7.42 -2.57 -2.04
N ASN A 76 -8.30 -2.00 -2.87
CA ASN A 76 -8.08 -0.78 -3.65
C ASN A 76 -6.97 -0.89 -4.70
N ALA A 77 -6.29 -2.03 -4.89
CA ALA A 77 -5.25 -2.15 -5.91
C ALA A 77 -5.84 -2.10 -7.32
N ILE A 78 -5.06 -1.60 -8.26
CA ILE A 78 -5.33 -1.65 -9.69
C ILE A 78 -4.32 -2.64 -10.30
N VAL A 79 -4.83 -3.68 -10.94
CA VAL A 79 -3.99 -4.70 -11.59
C VAL A 79 -4.19 -4.73 -13.10
N GLU A 80 -3.12 -5.01 -13.83
CA GLU A 80 -3.17 -5.23 -15.27
C GLU A 80 -2.12 -6.22 -15.78
N GLY A 81 -2.40 -6.82 -16.94
CA GLY A 81 -1.45 -7.67 -17.66
C GLY A 81 -1.74 -9.17 -17.58
N ASN A 82 -0.87 -9.95 -18.23
CA ASN A 82 -0.87 -11.41 -18.22
C ASN A 82 0.58 -11.91 -18.01
N PRO A 83 0.97 -12.35 -16.80
CA PRO A 83 0.16 -12.35 -15.57
C PRO A 83 -0.10 -10.93 -15.05
N ALA A 84 -1.22 -10.74 -14.34
CA ALA A 84 -1.61 -9.43 -13.81
C ALA A 84 -0.68 -8.98 -12.67
N GLN A 85 -0.23 -7.72 -12.71
CA GLN A 85 0.59 -7.09 -11.68
C GLN A 85 -0.06 -5.82 -11.15
N VAL A 86 0.20 -5.49 -9.87
CA VAL A 86 -0.25 -4.23 -9.27
C VAL A 86 0.52 -3.06 -9.89
N ILE A 87 -0.22 -2.17 -10.56
CA ILE A 87 0.32 -0.95 -11.16
C ILE A 87 0.08 0.30 -10.30
N GLY A 88 -0.72 0.17 -9.25
CA GLY A 88 -1.02 1.24 -8.31
C GLY A 88 -2.29 0.96 -7.51
N TYR A 89 -2.80 1.98 -6.83
CA TYR A 89 -3.99 1.91 -5.98
C TYR A 89 -5.03 2.96 -6.40
N GLN A 90 -6.30 2.65 -6.20
CA GLN A 90 -7.41 3.55 -6.45
C GLN A 90 -7.32 4.79 -5.53
N PRO A 91 -7.71 5.97 -6.05
CA PRO A 91 -7.79 7.17 -5.25
C PRO A 91 -8.80 7.02 -4.11
N ALA A 92 -8.55 7.75 -3.04
CA ALA A 92 -9.29 7.61 -1.79
C ALA A 92 -10.67 8.31 -1.78
N SER A 93 -11.13 8.89 -2.91
CA SER A 93 -12.51 9.37 -3.03
C SER A 93 -13.11 9.25 -4.43
N THR A 94 -14.32 8.69 -4.49
CA THR A 94 -15.21 8.63 -5.65
C THR A 94 -15.99 9.95 -5.80
N ARG A 95 -15.36 11.03 -6.26
CA ARG A 95 -16.07 12.19 -6.86
C ARG A 95 -15.19 12.92 -7.87
N GLY A 96 -15.45 12.66 -9.14
CA GLY A 96 -14.84 13.40 -10.25
C GLY A 96 -13.38 13.01 -10.49
N THR A 97 -12.95 13.18 -11.74
CA THR A 97 -11.59 12.94 -12.23
C THR A 97 -10.52 13.54 -11.30
N ALA A 98 -9.87 12.74 -10.43
CA ALA A 98 -8.78 13.15 -9.54
C ALA A 98 -8.16 11.94 -8.77
N PRO A 99 -6.92 12.04 -8.26
CA PRO A 99 -5.65 11.79 -8.92
C PRO A 99 -5.09 10.37 -8.63
N ILE A 100 -4.07 9.95 -9.37
CA ILE A 100 -3.12 8.89 -8.95
C ILE A 100 -2.66 9.19 -7.50
N PRO A 101 -2.35 8.20 -6.63
CA PRO A 101 -1.75 8.48 -5.32
C PRO A 101 -0.72 9.58 -5.47
N ARG A 102 -0.79 10.62 -4.62
CA ARG A 102 0.11 11.80 -4.74
C ARG A 102 1.54 11.26 -4.66
N LEU A 103 2.19 11.16 -5.82
CA LEU A 103 3.59 10.77 -5.88
C LEU A 103 4.36 11.96 -5.32
N ILE A 104 5.06 11.70 -4.23
CA ILE A 104 5.93 12.70 -3.63
C ILE A 104 7.18 12.76 -4.51
N ASP A 105 7.24 13.77 -5.38
CA ASP A 105 8.40 14.03 -6.22
C ASP A 105 9.52 14.65 -5.39
N ILE A 106 10.47 13.82 -5.00
CA ILE A 106 11.56 14.20 -4.12
C ILE A 106 12.57 15.13 -4.80
N LEU A 107 12.61 15.16 -6.15
CA LEU A 107 13.48 16.09 -6.90
C LEU A 107 13.06 17.55 -6.70
N SER A 108 11.83 17.78 -6.25
CA SER A 108 11.40 19.12 -5.81
C SER A 108 12.01 19.53 -4.46
N PHE A 109 12.53 18.58 -3.66
CA PHE A 109 13.18 18.83 -2.37
C PHE A 109 14.69 19.04 -2.44
N ASP A 110 15.36 18.74 -3.57
CA ASP A 110 16.80 19.04 -3.77
C ASP A 110 17.11 20.56 -3.72
N ARG A 111 16.09 21.42 -3.66
CA ARG A 111 16.23 22.88 -3.42
C ARG A 111 16.21 23.27 -1.94
N LEU A 112 16.08 22.33 -1.00
CA LEU A 112 16.16 22.59 0.44
C LEU A 112 17.52 22.17 0.96
N GLY A 113 18.51 23.06 0.83
CA GLY A 113 19.86 22.90 1.41
C GLY A 113 19.90 22.96 2.95
N LYS A 114 18.88 22.42 3.64
CA LYS A 114 18.76 22.37 5.10
C LYS A 114 18.25 20.99 5.53
N THR A 115 19.15 20.01 5.60
CA THR A 115 18.93 18.78 6.37
C THR A 115 19.38 19.02 7.83
N PRO A 116 18.66 18.53 8.85
CA PRO A 116 17.48 17.68 8.75
C PRO A 116 16.21 18.49 8.42
N CYS A 117 15.26 17.85 7.73
CA CYS A 117 13.95 18.45 7.47
C CYS A 117 12.82 17.41 7.46
N ILE A 118 11.61 17.86 7.79
CA ILE A 118 10.42 17.03 7.92
C ILE A 118 9.35 17.58 6.97
N PHE A 119 8.77 16.70 6.16
CA PHE A 119 7.68 17.02 5.23
C PHE A 119 6.42 16.25 5.63
N PRO A 120 5.35 16.92 6.07
CA PRO A 120 4.06 16.27 6.28
C PRO A 120 3.54 15.65 4.98
N LEU A 121 2.98 14.43 5.06
CA LEU A 121 2.46 13.71 3.89
C LEU A 121 0.95 13.87 3.68
N ASP A 122 0.28 14.60 4.59
CA ASP A 122 -1.18 14.76 4.62
C ASP A 122 -1.95 13.42 4.76
N ILE A 123 -1.31 12.43 5.41
CA ILE A 123 -1.88 11.11 5.74
C ILE A 123 -1.75 10.88 7.25
N GLY A 124 -2.79 11.25 8.01
CA GLY A 124 -2.68 11.37 9.47
C GLY A 124 -1.48 12.24 9.89
N GLU A 125 -0.70 11.79 10.87
CA GLU A 125 0.55 12.44 11.30
C GLU A 125 1.80 11.90 10.58
N SER A 126 1.62 11.15 9.47
CA SER A 126 2.74 10.60 8.71
C SER A 126 3.57 11.71 8.07
N ALA A 127 4.90 11.52 8.08
CA ALA A 127 5.85 12.50 7.56
C ALA A 127 7.05 11.82 6.89
N LEU A 128 7.58 12.46 5.86
CA LEU A 128 8.88 12.13 5.27
C LEU A 128 9.97 12.94 5.97
N TYR A 129 10.99 12.25 6.45
CA TYR A 129 12.16 12.81 7.09
C TYR A 129 13.34 12.72 6.12
N LEU A 130 14.04 13.83 5.94
CA LEU A 130 15.40 13.84 5.39
C LEU A 130 16.37 14.02 6.55
N MET A 131 17.11 12.96 6.83
CA MET A 131 18.12 12.91 7.88
C MET A 131 19.38 13.69 7.47
N ARG A 132 20.23 13.99 8.46
CA ARG A 132 21.53 14.64 8.19
C ARG A 132 22.41 13.69 7.38
N GLN A 133 23.02 14.22 6.33
CA GLN A 133 24.01 13.51 5.53
C GLN A 133 25.32 14.31 5.48
N VAL A 134 26.44 13.63 5.68
CA VAL A 134 27.79 14.17 5.51
C VAL A 134 28.50 13.34 4.44
N THR A 135 29.00 14.00 3.40
CA THR A 135 29.72 13.35 2.31
C THR A 135 31.13 13.93 2.22
N ASP A 136 32.14 13.07 2.24
CA ASP A 136 33.53 13.43 2.02
C ASP A 136 34.24 12.39 1.13
N SER A 137 35.55 12.53 0.92
CA SER A 137 36.32 11.62 0.06
C SER A 137 36.33 10.15 0.52
N ARG A 138 35.93 9.86 1.77
CA ARG A 138 35.86 8.50 2.35
C ARG A 138 34.49 7.85 2.10
N GLY A 139 33.49 8.61 1.67
CA GLY A 139 32.13 8.16 1.42
C GLY A 139 31.07 9.08 2.03
N SER A 140 29.85 8.55 2.16
CA SER A 140 28.70 9.25 2.72
C SER A 140 28.26 8.59 4.03
N LEU A 141 27.88 9.41 5.00
CA LEU A 141 27.33 9.01 6.29
C LEU A 141 26.02 9.74 6.52
N THR A 142 24.96 9.00 6.85
CA THR A 142 23.69 9.56 7.32
C THR A 142 23.49 9.26 8.81
N VAL A 143 22.81 10.14 9.54
CA VAL A 143 22.50 9.97 10.95
C VAL A 143 21.09 10.48 11.27
N GLY A 144 20.34 9.67 12.04
CA GLY A 144 19.10 10.08 12.68
C GLY A 144 19.21 9.92 14.19
N GLU A 145 18.99 11.00 14.94
CA GLU A 145 18.95 10.96 16.40
C GLU A 145 17.51 10.76 16.89
N VAL A 146 17.37 10.10 18.03
CA VAL A 146 16.09 9.92 18.73
C VAL A 146 15.99 10.98 19.84
N PRO A 147 14.86 11.71 19.97
CA PRO A 147 13.64 11.64 19.15
C PRO A 147 13.58 12.66 17.99
N SER A 148 14.68 13.32 17.62
CA SER A 148 14.64 14.47 16.69
C SER A 148 14.36 14.10 15.23
N GLU A 149 15.04 13.11 14.69
CA GLU A 149 14.86 12.63 13.30
C GLU A 149 14.14 11.28 13.24
N ILE A 150 14.08 10.56 14.35
CA ILE A 150 13.20 9.40 14.54
C ILE A 150 12.27 9.74 15.70
N PRO A 151 10.96 9.97 15.48
CA PRO A 151 10.07 10.63 16.43
C PRO A 151 9.65 9.79 17.65
N PHE A 152 10.22 8.60 17.82
CA PHE A 152 9.96 7.71 18.95
C PHE A 152 11.22 6.91 19.31
N GLU A 153 11.27 6.37 20.53
CA GLU A 153 12.34 5.45 20.96
C GLU A 153 12.06 4.02 20.47
N PRO A 154 12.86 3.47 19.53
CA PRO A 154 12.59 2.13 18.99
C PRO A 154 12.84 1.05 20.05
N LYS A 155 11.87 0.14 20.20
CA LYS A 155 12.04 -1.08 21.01
C LYS A 155 12.43 -2.30 20.19
N ARG A 156 12.33 -2.19 18.86
CA ARG A 156 12.60 -3.25 17.91
C ARG A 156 13.02 -2.65 16.57
N TYR A 157 13.95 -3.32 15.90
CA TYR A 157 14.17 -3.15 14.48
C TYR A 157 13.95 -4.48 13.76
N PHE A 158 13.67 -4.42 12.46
CA PHE A 158 13.71 -5.57 11.57
C PHE A 158 14.11 -5.10 10.17
N VAL A 159 14.57 -6.06 9.36
CA VAL A 159 15.04 -5.79 7.99
C VAL A 159 14.30 -6.70 7.03
N VAL A 160 13.82 -6.14 5.92
CA VAL A 160 13.19 -6.84 4.81
C VAL A 160 14.11 -6.74 3.59
N TYR A 161 14.49 -7.88 3.03
CA TYR A 161 15.44 -8.00 1.90
C TYR A 161 15.10 -9.25 1.08
N ASP A 162 15.73 -9.40 -0.10
CA ASP A 162 15.49 -10.49 -1.05
C ASP A 162 14.00 -10.67 -1.42
N VAL A 163 13.29 -9.55 -1.54
CA VAL A 163 11.87 -9.52 -1.93
C VAL A 163 11.77 -9.69 -3.45
N PRO A 164 11.07 -10.71 -3.96
CA PRO A 164 10.79 -10.79 -5.39
C PRO A 164 10.01 -9.56 -5.84
N SER A 165 10.37 -8.96 -6.99
CA SER A 165 9.86 -7.65 -7.41
C SER A 165 8.34 -7.56 -7.60
N SER A 166 7.66 -8.71 -7.78
CA SER A 166 6.20 -8.83 -7.88
C SER A 166 5.50 -8.94 -6.53
N GLU A 167 6.22 -9.20 -5.43
CA GLU A 167 5.63 -9.39 -4.11
C GLU A 167 5.22 -8.06 -3.48
N LEU A 168 4.04 -8.10 -2.87
CA LEU A 168 3.54 -7.05 -2.01
C LEU A 168 3.90 -7.40 -0.57
N ARG A 169 4.38 -6.41 0.17
CA ARG A 169 4.71 -6.53 1.58
C ARG A 169 3.87 -5.53 2.38
N GLY A 170 3.66 -5.84 3.65
CA GLY A 170 2.80 -5.02 4.50
C GLY A 170 1.34 -5.49 4.45
N GLU A 171 0.47 -4.64 3.94
CA GLU A 171 -0.99 -4.86 3.85
C GLU A 171 -1.66 -4.99 5.22
N HIS A 172 -1.33 -4.05 6.11
CA HIS A 172 -1.93 -3.97 7.43
C HIS A 172 -1.78 -2.56 8.01
N ALA A 173 -2.55 -2.31 9.06
CA ALA A 173 -2.31 -1.23 10.00
C ALA A 173 -1.91 -1.79 11.37
N HIS A 174 -1.31 -0.95 12.20
CA HIS A 174 -1.03 -1.23 13.61
C HIS A 174 -2.01 -0.47 14.50
N LYS A 175 -2.45 -1.05 15.63
CA LYS A 175 -3.35 -0.38 16.58
C LYS A 175 -2.60 0.63 17.43
N GLU A 176 -1.39 0.27 17.87
CA GLU A 176 -0.56 1.06 18.78
C GLU A 176 0.88 1.24 18.27
N CYS A 177 1.44 0.25 17.56
CA CYS A 177 2.83 0.34 17.11
C CYS A 177 3.02 1.44 16.07
N GLU A 178 4.01 2.30 16.32
CA GLU A 178 4.53 3.27 15.35
C GLU A 178 5.71 2.65 14.61
N GLN A 179 5.91 3.07 13.36
CA GLN A 179 6.98 2.57 12.51
C GLN A 179 7.76 3.72 11.86
N PHE A 180 9.05 3.47 11.62
CA PHE A 180 9.91 4.37 10.84
C PHE A 180 10.68 3.55 9.81
N LEU A 181 10.44 3.82 8.53
CA LEU A 181 10.90 3.02 7.39
C LEU A 181 12.06 3.73 6.68
N ILE A 182 13.16 3.03 6.44
CA ILE A 182 14.35 3.52 5.71
C ILE A 182 14.78 2.46 4.69
N CYS A 183 14.87 2.81 3.41
CA CYS A 183 15.49 1.92 2.41
C CYS A 183 16.99 2.20 2.36
N VAL A 184 17.78 1.31 2.96
CA VAL A 184 19.23 1.52 3.15
C VAL A 184 20.06 1.13 1.92
N ASN A 185 19.49 0.34 1.02
CA ASN A 185 20.05 0.04 -0.30
C ASN A 185 18.90 -0.24 -1.28
N GLY A 186 19.12 0.02 -2.57
CA GLY A 186 18.11 -0.12 -3.62
C GLY A 186 16.98 0.90 -3.47
N SER A 187 15.77 0.46 -3.81
CA SER A 187 14.55 1.28 -3.78
C SER A 187 13.30 0.43 -3.51
N VAL A 188 12.33 1.04 -2.82
CA VAL A 188 11.00 0.51 -2.54
C VAL A 188 9.94 1.62 -2.58
N ARG A 189 8.73 1.29 -3.03
CA ARG A 189 7.55 2.17 -2.90
C ARG A 189 6.81 1.90 -1.60
N VAL A 190 6.45 2.95 -0.90
CA VAL A 190 5.64 2.90 0.33
C VAL A 190 4.33 3.65 0.08
N LEU A 191 3.23 2.90 0.12
CA LEU A 191 1.87 3.43 0.15
C LEU A 191 1.43 3.62 1.61
N LEU A 192 0.96 4.82 1.92
CA LEU A 192 0.36 5.16 3.21
C LEU A 192 -1.11 5.51 3.01
N ASP A 193 -1.94 5.07 3.95
CA ASP A 193 -3.38 5.20 3.88
C ASP A 193 -3.99 5.42 5.27
N ASP A 194 -4.70 6.52 5.46
CA ASP A 194 -5.40 6.86 6.72
C ASP A 194 -6.89 6.45 6.70
N GLY A 195 -7.32 5.68 5.70
CA GLY A 195 -8.69 5.24 5.48
C GLY A 195 -9.55 6.24 4.71
N ILE A 196 -9.06 7.47 4.50
CA ILE A 196 -9.74 8.56 3.78
C ILE A 196 -8.89 9.09 2.63
N ASN A 197 -7.59 9.19 2.83
CA ASN A 197 -6.58 9.72 1.93
C ASN A 197 -5.49 8.67 1.73
N ARG A 198 -4.82 8.73 0.57
CA ARG A 198 -3.67 7.88 0.25
C ARG A 198 -2.56 8.70 -0.37
N CYS A 199 -1.31 8.41 0.01
CA CYS A 199 -0.13 8.93 -0.68
C CYS A 199 0.89 7.82 -0.92
N GLU A 200 1.78 8.06 -1.88
CA GLU A 200 2.86 7.15 -2.20
C GLU A 200 4.20 7.89 -2.25
N ALA A 201 5.20 7.29 -1.63
CA ALA A 201 6.56 7.78 -1.61
C ALA A 201 7.53 6.68 -2.06
N ILE A 202 8.60 7.09 -2.73
CA ILE A 202 9.73 6.21 -3.05
C ILE A 202 10.80 6.44 -1.99
N LEU A 203 11.28 5.36 -1.37
CA LEU A 203 12.50 5.36 -0.57
C LEU A 203 13.61 4.74 -1.41
N ASP A 204 14.52 5.56 -1.92
CA ASP A 204 15.65 5.16 -2.78
C ASP A 204 17.01 5.67 -2.28
N ARG A 205 17.03 6.30 -1.11
CA ARG A 205 18.24 6.85 -0.48
C ARG A 205 18.23 6.60 1.04
N PRO A 206 19.39 6.30 1.65
CA PRO A 206 19.47 5.94 3.06
C PRO A 206 19.21 7.10 4.02
N GLU A 207 19.36 8.35 3.58
CA GLU A 207 19.00 9.54 4.36
C GLU A 207 17.49 9.83 4.38
N MET A 208 16.69 9.09 3.63
CA MET A 208 15.24 9.24 3.62
C MET A 208 14.57 8.27 4.59
N GLY A 209 13.65 8.79 5.39
CA GLY A 209 12.84 7.99 6.30
C GLY A 209 11.36 8.35 6.22
N ILE A 210 10.47 7.38 6.32
CA ILE A 210 9.02 7.63 6.45
C ILE A 210 8.58 7.26 7.85
N TYR A 211 8.03 8.21 8.57
CA TYR A 211 7.31 7.96 9.83
C TYR A 211 5.87 7.56 9.54
N MET A 212 5.45 6.46 10.14
CA MET A 212 4.10 5.93 10.12
C MET A 212 3.59 5.80 11.55
N PRO A 213 2.71 6.70 12.02
CA PRO A 213 2.07 6.53 13.31
C PRO A 213 1.14 5.30 13.31
N ALA A 214 0.66 4.93 14.49
CA ALA A 214 -0.40 3.94 14.61
C ALA A 214 -1.64 4.32 13.79
N MET A 215 -2.44 3.33 13.42
CA MET A 215 -3.68 3.51 12.65
C MET A 215 -3.47 4.17 11.27
N ILE A 216 -2.34 3.83 10.64
CA ILE A 216 -2.05 4.02 9.21
C ILE A 216 -1.88 2.66 8.56
N TRP A 217 -2.60 2.42 7.46
CA TRP A 217 -2.44 1.22 6.65
C TRP A 217 -1.23 1.38 5.73
N GLY A 218 -0.28 0.44 5.84
CA GLY A 218 0.97 0.43 5.09
C GLY A 218 1.00 -0.65 4.02
N THR A 219 1.51 -0.32 2.84
CA THR A 219 1.88 -1.32 1.83
C THR A 219 3.20 -0.95 1.19
N GLN A 220 4.13 -1.91 1.12
CA GLN A 220 5.44 -1.74 0.51
C GLN A 220 5.56 -2.66 -0.69
N TYR A 221 5.96 -2.13 -1.84
CA TYR A 221 5.96 -2.89 -3.09
C TYR A 221 6.96 -2.33 -4.11
N GLN A 222 7.09 -3.02 -5.24
CA GLN A 222 8.08 -2.70 -6.29
C GLN A 222 9.50 -2.56 -5.72
N TYR A 223 9.89 -3.56 -4.93
CA TYR A 223 11.27 -3.68 -4.47
C TYR A 223 12.18 -3.90 -5.68
N THR A 224 13.24 -3.11 -5.76
CA THR A 224 14.40 -3.44 -6.60
C THR A 224 15.09 -4.69 -6.05
N LYS A 225 15.81 -5.42 -6.90
CA LYS A 225 16.42 -6.71 -6.54
C LYS A 225 17.37 -6.63 -5.34
N ASP A 226 18.04 -5.49 -5.18
CA ASP A 226 19.00 -5.21 -4.12
C ASP A 226 18.40 -4.39 -2.97
N ALA A 227 17.07 -4.22 -2.95
CA ALA A 227 16.39 -3.42 -1.93
C ALA A 227 16.54 -4.02 -0.52
N VAL A 228 16.92 -3.17 0.43
CA VAL A 228 16.99 -3.50 1.86
C VAL A 228 16.20 -2.44 2.63
N LEU A 229 15.07 -2.84 3.21
CA LEU A 229 14.20 -1.97 4.00
C LEU A 229 14.43 -2.23 5.50
N LEU A 230 15.04 -1.26 6.18
CA LEU A 230 15.17 -1.21 7.63
C LEU A 230 13.91 -0.54 8.22
N VAL A 231 13.34 -1.16 9.26
CA VAL A 231 12.19 -0.60 9.97
C VAL A 231 12.46 -0.56 11.46
N PHE A 232 12.31 0.62 12.06
CA PHE A 232 12.21 0.79 13.51
C PHE A 232 10.75 0.73 13.95
N ALA A 233 10.49 0.12 15.10
CA ALA A 233 9.16 -0.02 15.69
C ALA A 233 9.17 0.42 17.16
N SER A 234 8.16 1.19 17.57
CA SER A 234 8.04 1.70 18.95
C SER A 234 7.72 0.60 19.98
N MET A 235 7.36 -0.60 19.52
CA MET A 235 6.95 -1.74 20.35
C MET A 235 7.63 -3.07 19.97
N PRO A 236 7.79 -4.01 20.93
CA PRO A 236 8.07 -5.41 20.65
C PRO A 236 7.03 -6.03 19.71
N TYR A 237 7.34 -7.17 19.12
CA TYR A 237 6.38 -7.86 18.26
C TYR A 237 5.14 -8.31 19.04
N SER A 238 3.97 -7.94 18.54
CA SER A 238 2.69 -8.46 19.00
C SER A 238 1.79 -8.74 17.81
N SER A 239 1.32 -9.98 17.65
CA SER A 239 0.41 -10.34 16.55
C SER A 239 -0.98 -9.71 16.70
N SER A 240 -1.41 -9.41 17.92
CA SER A 240 -2.74 -8.84 18.21
C SER A 240 -2.85 -7.35 17.86
N ASP A 241 -1.71 -6.69 17.66
CA ASP A 241 -1.61 -5.29 17.26
C ASP A 241 -1.89 -5.07 15.75
N TYR A 242 -1.87 -6.14 14.95
CA TYR A 242 -2.11 -6.05 13.51
C TYR A 242 -3.60 -5.99 13.17
N ILE A 243 -3.96 -5.08 12.27
CA ILE A 243 -5.24 -5.06 11.54
C ILE A 243 -4.96 -5.49 10.10
N ARG A 244 -5.34 -6.71 9.73
CA ARG A 244 -5.03 -7.32 8.42
C ARG A 244 -6.17 -7.28 7.41
N ARG A 245 -7.34 -6.78 7.83
CA ARG A 245 -8.51 -6.60 6.98
C ARG A 245 -8.75 -5.13 6.75
N TYR A 246 -8.72 -4.72 5.48
CA TYR A 246 -8.86 -3.31 5.13
C TYR A 246 -10.22 -2.74 5.55
N GLU A 247 -11.28 -3.55 5.46
CA GLU A 247 -12.63 -3.11 5.85
C GLU A 247 -12.74 -2.86 7.36
N GLU A 248 -12.05 -3.68 8.17
CA GLU A 248 -11.95 -3.50 9.62
C GLU A 248 -11.18 -2.22 9.95
N PHE A 249 -10.05 -1.98 9.27
CA PHE A 249 -9.27 -0.75 9.41
C PHE A 249 -10.11 0.50 9.13
N VAL A 250 -10.83 0.54 8.00
CA VAL A 250 -11.70 1.66 7.65
C VAL A 250 -12.86 1.83 8.65
N ALA A 251 -13.43 0.73 9.14
CA ALA A 251 -14.48 0.78 10.16
C ALA A 251 -13.97 1.38 11.48
N LEU A 252 -12.76 1.00 11.91
CA LEU A 252 -12.12 1.54 13.11
C LEU A 252 -11.81 3.04 12.99
N LYS A 253 -11.40 3.53 11.81
CA LYS A 253 -11.14 4.96 11.57
C LYS A 253 -12.41 5.82 11.55
N LYS A 254 -13.58 5.23 11.28
CA LYS A 254 -14.88 5.92 11.27
C LYS A 254 -15.51 6.06 12.66
N LEU A 255 -15.02 5.33 13.66
CA LEU A 255 -15.49 5.48 15.03
C LEU A 255 -14.94 6.80 15.61
N PRO A 256 -15.76 7.64 16.25
CA PRO A 256 -15.25 8.80 16.96
C PRO A 256 -14.28 8.36 18.07
N PRO A 257 -13.25 9.15 18.39
CA PRO A 257 -12.40 8.86 19.53
C PRO A 257 -13.26 8.79 20.80
N GLN A 258 -13.06 7.73 21.60
CA GLN A 258 -13.69 7.58 22.92
C GLN A 258 -13.11 8.57 23.92
#